data_AF-A0AA97GV76-F1
#
_entry.id   AF-A0AA97GV76-F1
#
_cell.length_a   1.000
_cell.length_b   1.000
_cell.length_c   1.000
_cell.angle_alpha   90.00
_cell.angle_beta   90.00
_cell.angle_gamma   90.00
#
_symmetry.space_group_name_H-M   'P 1'
#
loop_
_entity.id
_entity.type
_entity.pdbx_description
1 polymer ?
#
loop_
_entity_poly.entity_id
_entity_poly.type
_entity_poly.pdbx_seq_one_letter_code
_entity_poly.pdbx_strand_id
1 'polypeptide(L)'
;MVWRGCSATAAAVAAAVALTVVTGCGSGDDTGVASIVGDFAAAIEDQDVEAASRLTTAPEPAAETLGATFAGMAAKTVETTVNEPIQYSDGTASFTLKTTWTWPGQGTFKTDTSGTARELSSGWKVQWEPGLVYPDMPAASRLQKVRTDAAPAPTVDSRTGKVFMKMESVNEIVFDPKAAGRKSDAAIASLAQAIRPIAPLVTASVIGKKVDEANGRPVTAVVLRDTDMKVLASDPEKITGVTVNHTGKLVMDDRRLSSPLESGLTNYWTAVRDATAGWQVQLVTPGSKPKRLAHQQGPPANDIPTTIDQNQQLVAGDSVVEVAQSATMMTFDASTGGILAMAQNDAAARNKVAAGTSYAAGSTLDPVFGAIDRATGGKSDGADDLLYHFGLGSKFTAPGVSLPRATTTEPKVSSAGFKPTDYRASMLNMGAFGVALARASTGNTAAVAPYLIKGATTKVSGGPLGQVKPEVARDILQSMTEVAKTGDASDLTGAPGLRALVGTNGPQGPGWFVGLQGGKVLVIYCEGDKSGTAALQVAQKYFKVSNS
;
A
#
# COMPACT_ATOMS: atom_id res chain seq x y z
N MET A 1 12.63 54.50 18.79
CA MET A 1 12.30 54.61 17.36
C MET A 1 10.89 54.08 17.19
N VAL A 2 10.06 54.84 16.49
CA VAL A 2 8.61 54.97 16.68
C VAL A 2 7.81 53.77 16.19
N TRP A 3 6.89 53.30 17.02
CA TRP A 3 5.76 52.43 16.69
C TRP A 3 4.58 53.32 16.28
N ARG A 4 4.06 53.17 15.06
CA ARG A 4 2.77 53.71 14.64
C ARG A 4 2.12 52.77 13.63
N GLY A 5 0.90 52.35 13.95
CA GLY A 5 0.06 51.51 13.11
C GLY A 5 -0.40 52.23 11.84
N CYS A 6 -0.96 51.45 10.91
CA CYS A 6 -1.79 51.98 9.84
C CYS A 6 -3.00 51.10 9.60
N SER A 7 -4.09 51.82 9.44
CA SER A 7 -5.48 51.42 9.34
C SER A 7 -5.80 50.67 8.06
N ALA A 8 -6.87 49.88 8.13
CA ALA A 8 -7.57 49.35 6.98
C ALA A 8 -8.22 50.47 6.17
N THR A 9 -8.07 50.41 4.85
CA THR A 9 -8.85 51.20 3.89
C THR A 9 -9.26 50.30 2.74
N ALA A 10 -10.57 50.07 2.64
CA ALA A 10 -11.22 49.47 1.48
C ALA A 10 -11.17 50.45 0.31
N ALA A 11 -10.66 50.00 -0.84
CA ALA A 11 -10.72 50.74 -2.10
C ALA A 11 -11.64 49.98 -3.06
N ALA A 12 -12.82 50.56 -3.28
CA ALA A 12 -13.74 50.17 -4.33
C ALA A 12 -13.16 50.61 -5.69
N VAL A 13 -12.98 49.66 -6.62
CA VAL A 13 -12.68 49.96 -8.02
C VAL A 13 -13.94 49.73 -8.83
N ALA A 14 -14.50 50.82 -9.33
CA ALA A 14 -15.60 50.85 -10.27
C ALA A 14 -15.13 50.31 -11.63
N ALA A 15 -15.70 49.19 -12.07
CA ALA A 15 -15.55 48.70 -13.42
C ALA A 15 -16.62 49.34 -14.31
N ALA A 16 -16.17 50.15 -15.27
CA ALA A 16 -16.99 50.77 -16.30
C ALA A 16 -17.64 49.68 -17.18
N VAL A 17 -18.97 49.71 -17.25
CA VAL A 17 -19.77 48.89 -18.17
C VAL A 17 -19.61 49.48 -19.57
N ALA A 18 -18.76 48.86 -20.40
CA ALA A 18 -18.76 49.09 -21.83
C ALA A 18 -19.92 48.30 -22.44
N LEU A 19 -21.02 49.00 -22.73
CA LEU A 19 -22.10 48.52 -23.59
C LEU A 19 -21.53 48.21 -24.97
N THR A 20 -21.28 46.94 -25.25
CA THR A 20 -21.14 46.43 -26.62
C THR A 20 -22.54 46.10 -27.13
N VAL A 21 -22.91 46.78 -28.21
CA VAL A 21 -24.20 46.67 -28.87
C VAL A 21 -24.32 45.26 -29.44
N VAL A 22 -25.21 44.44 -28.88
CA VAL A 22 -25.65 43.18 -29.49
C VAL A 22 -26.48 43.55 -30.71
N THR A 23 -25.88 43.46 -31.89
CA THR A 23 -26.64 43.23 -33.12
C THR A 23 -27.09 41.77 -33.11
N GLY A 24 -28.35 41.56 -32.75
CA GLY A 24 -29.02 40.29 -33.02
C GLY A 24 -29.36 40.19 -34.51
N CYS A 25 -29.04 39.04 -35.11
CA CYS A 25 -29.80 38.39 -36.19
C CYS A 25 -29.23 36.97 -36.41
N GLY A 26 -30.08 35.95 -36.23
CA GLY A 26 -29.83 34.59 -36.72
C GLY A 26 -29.74 33.48 -35.67
N SER A 27 -30.76 33.29 -34.82
CA SER A 27 -31.00 31.98 -34.21
C SER A 27 -31.71 31.09 -35.24
N GLY A 28 -30.95 30.56 -36.20
CA GLY A 28 -31.35 29.37 -36.94
C GLY A 28 -30.73 28.16 -36.24
N ASP A 29 -31.44 27.05 -36.14
CA ASP A 29 -30.81 25.77 -35.83
C ASP A 29 -29.75 25.52 -36.91
N ASP A 30 -28.48 25.75 -36.57
CA ASP A 30 -27.40 25.84 -37.53
C ASP A 30 -26.99 24.42 -37.94
N THR A 31 -27.81 23.73 -38.75
CA THR A 31 -27.59 22.32 -39.16
C THR A 31 -26.46 22.15 -40.20
N GLY A 32 -25.56 23.13 -40.28
CA GLY A 32 -24.46 23.17 -41.24
C GLY A 32 -23.28 22.29 -40.83
N VAL A 33 -22.30 22.16 -41.72
CA VAL A 33 -21.12 21.32 -41.48
C VAL A 33 -20.27 21.79 -40.30
N ALA A 34 -20.25 23.08 -39.98
CA ALA A 34 -19.57 23.60 -38.81
C ALA A 34 -20.16 23.07 -37.50
N SER A 35 -21.49 22.97 -37.41
CA SER A 35 -22.18 22.42 -36.24
C SER A 35 -21.90 20.93 -36.08
N ILE A 36 -22.06 20.09 -37.12
CA ILE A 36 -21.84 18.64 -36.96
C ILE A 36 -20.40 18.31 -36.57
N VAL A 37 -19.42 19.02 -37.12
CA VAL A 37 -18.00 18.82 -36.79
C VAL A 37 -17.70 19.34 -35.39
N GLY A 38 -18.32 20.46 -34.98
CA GLY A 38 -18.26 20.98 -33.62
C GLY A 38 -18.86 20.01 -32.60
N ASP A 39 -20.04 19.47 -32.87
CA ASP A 39 -20.72 18.50 -32.00
C ASP A 39 -19.93 17.19 -31.90
N PHE A 40 -19.33 16.73 -33.01
CA PHE A 40 -18.45 15.57 -32.99
C PHE A 40 -17.22 15.84 -32.12
N ALA A 41 -16.57 17.00 -32.27
CA ALA A 41 -15.43 17.37 -31.44
C ALA A 41 -15.80 17.49 -29.96
N ALA A 42 -16.94 18.10 -29.64
CA ALA A 42 -17.47 18.18 -28.28
C ALA A 42 -17.73 16.79 -27.69
N ALA A 43 -18.30 15.86 -28.47
CA ALA A 43 -18.49 14.49 -28.01
C ALA A 43 -17.16 13.74 -27.78
N ILE A 44 -16.11 14.02 -28.55
CA ILE A 44 -14.76 13.49 -28.30
C ILE A 44 -14.17 14.08 -27.01
N GLU A 45 -14.34 15.38 -26.78
CA GLU A 45 -13.92 16.11 -25.58
C GLU A 45 -14.61 15.56 -24.32
N ASP A 46 -15.91 15.30 -24.39
CA ASP A 46 -16.70 14.67 -23.33
C ASP A 46 -16.41 13.16 -23.18
N GLN A 47 -15.64 12.58 -24.09
CA GLN A 47 -15.38 11.14 -24.19
C GLN A 47 -16.68 10.31 -24.31
N ASP A 48 -17.71 10.89 -24.93
CA ASP A 48 -19.01 10.27 -25.16
C ASP A 48 -18.99 9.45 -26.46
N VAL A 49 -18.78 8.15 -26.31
CA VAL A 49 -18.74 7.17 -27.41
C VAL A 49 -20.06 7.16 -28.19
N GLU A 50 -21.18 7.26 -27.49
CA GLU A 50 -22.50 7.14 -28.10
C GLU A 50 -22.84 8.40 -28.90
N ALA A 51 -22.64 9.58 -28.31
CA ALA A 51 -22.85 10.84 -29.00
C ALA A 51 -21.94 10.97 -30.22
N ALA A 52 -20.63 10.72 -30.07
CA ALA A 52 -19.67 10.85 -31.15
C ALA A 52 -19.99 9.90 -32.31
N SER A 53 -20.27 8.63 -32.03
CA SER A 53 -20.52 7.62 -33.06
C SER A 53 -21.78 7.90 -33.89
N ARG A 54 -22.86 8.38 -33.27
CA ARG A 54 -24.13 8.72 -33.96
C ARG A 54 -23.97 9.86 -34.97
N LEU A 55 -23.00 10.75 -34.79
CA LEU A 55 -22.70 11.87 -35.70
C LEU A 55 -21.90 11.43 -36.94
N THR A 56 -21.49 10.16 -37.00
CA THR A 56 -20.68 9.62 -38.10
C THR A 56 -21.48 8.84 -39.14
N THR A 57 -20.86 8.59 -40.29
CA THR A 57 -21.38 7.74 -41.37
C THR A 57 -21.34 6.25 -41.07
N ALA A 58 -20.57 5.80 -40.07
CA ALA A 58 -20.48 4.41 -39.63
C ALA A 58 -20.47 4.30 -38.10
N PRO A 59 -21.64 4.40 -37.43
CA PRO A 59 -21.72 4.47 -35.97
C PRO A 59 -21.12 3.26 -35.23
N GLU A 60 -21.38 2.03 -35.68
CA GLU A 60 -20.90 0.83 -34.99
C GLU A 60 -19.35 0.71 -34.98
N PRO A 61 -18.65 0.79 -36.13
CA PRO A 61 -17.18 0.83 -36.13
C PRO A 61 -16.58 2.03 -35.39
N ALA A 62 -17.28 3.17 -35.39
CA ALA A 62 -16.87 4.36 -34.65
C ALA A 62 -16.93 4.12 -33.15
N ALA A 63 -18.06 3.58 -32.66
CA ALA A 63 -18.25 3.28 -31.25
C ALA A 63 -17.20 2.29 -30.73
N GLU A 64 -16.89 1.24 -31.49
CA GLU A 64 -15.86 0.26 -31.12
C GLU A 64 -14.47 0.90 -30.96
N THR A 65 -14.03 1.67 -31.96
CA THR A 65 -12.69 2.26 -32.00
C THR A 65 -12.54 3.38 -30.96
N LEU A 66 -13.54 4.25 -30.84
CA LEU A 66 -13.57 5.35 -29.88
C LEU A 66 -13.64 4.82 -28.45
N GLY A 67 -14.54 3.87 -28.18
CA GLY A 67 -14.65 3.24 -26.86
C GLY A 67 -13.36 2.55 -26.43
N ALA A 68 -12.74 1.78 -27.33
CA ALA A 68 -11.47 1.12 -27.04
C ALA A 68 -10.31 2.10 -26.83
N THR A 69 -10.32 3.24 -27.54
CA THR A 69 -9.31 4.29 -27.41
C THR A 69 -9.50 5.10 -26.13
N PHE A 70 -10.71 5.55 -25.80
CA PHE A 70 -10.99 6.27 -24.56
C PHE A 70 -10.64 5.41 -23.34
N ALA A 71 -11.08 4.15 -23.34
CA ALA A 71 -10.73 3.20 -22.27
C ALA A 71 -9.21 2.93 -22.21
N GLY A 72 -8.55 2.80 -23.36
CA GLY A 72 -7.12 2.52 -23.45
C GLY A 72 -6.22 3.71 -23.06
N MET A 73 -6.67 4.93 -23.34
CA MET A 73 -5.95 6.16 -23.00
C MET A 73 -6.25 6.61 -21.57
N ALA A 74 -7.47 6.39 -21.08
CA ALA A 74 -7.94 6.76 -19.74
C ALA A 74 -7.52 8.20 -19.36
N ALA A 75 -7.70 9.14 -20.31
CA ALA A 75 -7.37 10.54 -20.10
C ALA A 75 -8.36 11.17 -19.12
N LYS A 76 -7.86 12.05 -18.25
CA LYS A 76 -8.73 12.73 -17.30
C LYS A 76 -9.48 13.88 -17.97
N THR A 77 -8.81 14.57 -18.89
CA THR A 77 -9.40 15.60 -19.75
C THR A 77 -8.94 15.36 -21.18
N VAL A 78 -9.84 15.63 -22.11
CA VAL A 78 -9.59 15.66 -23.55
C VAL A 78 -10.03 17.04 -24.01
N GLU A 79 -9.18 17.75 -24.74
CA GLU A 79 -9.51 19.05 -25.29
C GLU A 79 -9.47 18.95 -26.81
N THR A 80 -10.47 19.49 -27.49
CA THR A 80 -10.53 19.48 -28.94
C THR A 80 -10.47 20.89 -29.53
N THR A 81 -9.90 21.01 -30.72
CA THR A 81 -9.97 22.24 -31.51
C THR A 81 -10.18 21.86 -32.95
N VAL A 82 -11.27 22.36 -33.52
CA VAL A 82 -11.62 22.22 -34.93
C VAL A 82 -11.18 23.49 -35.65
N ASN A 83 -10.43 23.36 -36.74
CA ASN A 83 -10.29 24.49 -37.66
C ASN A 83 -11.51 24.52 -38.57
N GLU A 84 -11.93 25.73 -38.95
CA GLU A 84 -13.14 25.98 -39.74
C GLU A 84 -13.26 25.03 -40.94
N PRO A 85 -14.33 24.22 -41.04
CA PRO A 85 -14.50 23.28 -42.13
C PRO A 85 -14.60 23.99 -43.48
N ILE A 86 -13.90 23.47 -44.49
CA ILE A 86 -13.95 23.98 -45.86
C ILE A 86 -14.98 23.16 -46.64
N GLN A 87 -16.13 23.75 -46.90
CA GLN A 87 -17.20 23.13 -47.69
C GLN A 87 -16.93 23.24 -49.20
N TYR A 88 -17.19 22.16 -49.93
CA TYR A 88 -17.09 22.07 -51.38
C TYR A 88 -18.47 22.02 -52.03
N SER A 89 -18.54 22.35 -53.32
CA SER A 89 -19.81 22.38 -54.08
C SER A 89 -20.41 21.00 -54.37
N ASP A 90 -19.69 19.92 -54.07
CA ASP A 90 -20.11 18.53 -54.27
C ASP A 90 -20.82 17.91 -53.05
N GLY A 91 -21.10 18.72 -52.02
CA GLY A 91 -21.75 18.24 -50.78
C GLY A 91 -20.79 17.57 -49.79
N THR A 92 -19.48 17.78 -49.95
CA THR A 92 -18.47 17.37 -48.97
C THR A 92 -17.83 18.58 -48.27
N ALA A 93 -17.17 18.35 -47.14
CA ALA A 93 -16.31 19.34 -46.51
C ALA A 93 -15.07 18.67 -45.92
N SER A 94 -13.95 19.39 -45.89
CA SER A 94 -12.75 18.98 -45.15
C SER A 94 -12.63 19.75 -43.84
N PHE A 95 -12.09 19.10 -42.81
CA PHE A 95 -11.79 19.75 -41.54
C PHE A 95 -10.52 19.16 -40.94
N THR A 96 -9.95 19.87 -39.97
CA THR A 96 -8.85 19.34 -39.14
C THR A 96 -9.27 19.37 -37.69
N LEU A 97 -8.90 18.31 -36.97
CA LEU A 97 -9.23 18.10 -35.57
C LEU A 97 -7.93 17.89 -34.79
N LYS A 98 -7.65 18.84 -33.90
CA LYS A 98 -6.59 18.74 -32.91
C LYS A 98 -7.19 18.23 -31.62
N THR A 99 -6.58 17.19 -31.05
CA THR A 99 -7.03 16.59 -29.80
C THR A 99 -5.87 16.54 -28.83
N THR A 100 -6.04 17.07 -27.63
CA THR A 100 -5.07 17.02 -26.55
C THR A 100 -5.59 16.14 -25.42
N TRP A 101 -4.92 15.02 -25.21
CA TRP A 101 -5.19 14.08 -24.12
C TRP A 101 -4.34 14.46 -22.92
N THR A 102 -4.95 14.62 -21.75
CA THR A 102 -4.24 15.07 -20.55
C THR A 102 -4.40 14.09 -19.40
N TRP A 103 -3.26 13.75 -18.79
CA TRP A 103 -3.16 12.99 -17.56
C TRP A 103 -2.51 13.86 -16.49
N PRO A 104 -3.31 14.43 -15.56
CA PRO A 104 -2.81 15.34 -14.53
C PRO A 104 -1.61 14.75 -13.78
N GLY A 105 -0.53 15.53 -13.69
CA GLY A 105 0.72 15.12 -13.05
C GLY A 105 1.58 14.12 -13.84
N GLN A 106 1.16 13.66 -15.02
CA GLN A 106 1.90 12.69 -15.82
C GLN A 106 2.30 13.23 -17.20
N GLY A 107 1.43 14.00 -17.87
CA GLY A 107 1.77 14.65 -19.13
C GLY A 107 0.59 14.79 -20.09
N THR A 108 0.87 15.21 -21.32
CA THR A 108 -0.11 15.35 -22.39
C THR A 108 0.34 14.65 -23.67
N PHE A 109 -0.62 14.21 -24.48
CA PHE A 109 -0.40 13.67 -25.81
C PHE A 109 -1.29 14.42 -26.80
N LYS A 110 -0.74 14.83 -27.93
CA LYS A 110 -1.45 15.62 -28.94
C LYS A 110 -1.57 14.85 -30.25
N THR A 111 -2.74 14.89 -30.86
CA THR A 111 -2.98 14.39 -32.21
C THR A 111 -3.47 15.54 -33.08
N ASP A 112 -3.01 15.57 -34.32
CA ASP A 112 -3.48 16.48 -35.36
C ASP A 112 -3.97 15.61 -36.52
N THR A 113 -5.28 15.61 -36.77
CA THR A 113 -5.95 14.71 -37.71
C THR A 113 -6.73 15.51 -38.73
N SER A 114 -6.94 14.92 -39.91
CA SER A 114 -7.74 15.50 -40.98
C SER A 114 -8.92 14.58 -41.28
N GLY A 115 -10.08 15.16 -41.52
CA GLY A 115 -11.33 14.44 -41.73
C GLY A 115 -12.15 15.05 -42.85
N THR A 116 -13.16 14.30 -43.28
CA THR A 116 -14.19 14.81 -44.19
C THR A 116 -15.58 14.65 -43.58
N ALA A 117 -16.49 15.54 -43.95
CA ALA A 117 -17.91 15.40 -43.69
C ALA A 117 -18.66 15.35 -45.02
N ARG A 118 -19.81 14.69 -45.04
CA ARG A 118 -20.65 14.58 -46.24
C ARG A 118 -22.11 14.87 -45.90
N GLU A 119 -22.79 15.53 -46.82
CA GLU A 119 -24.22 15.75 -46.76
C GLU A 119 -24.96 14.49 -47.22
N LEU A 120 -25.87 13.99 -46.40
CA LEU A 120 -26.75 12.86 -46.72
C LEU A 120 -28.22 13.31 -46.68
N SER A 121 -29.12 12.44 -47.13
CA SER A 121 -30.58 12.69 -46.99
C SER A 121 -31.02 12.87 -45.53
N SER A 122 -30.24 12.39 -44.57
CA SER A 122 -30.45 12.53 -43.13
C SER A 122 -29.74 13.75 -42.52
N GLY A 123 -29.15 14.62 -43.34
CA GLY A 123 -28.30 15.73 -42.90
C GLY A 123 -26.80 15.41 -42.97
N TRP A 124 -25.99 16.37 -42.55
CA TRP A 124 -24.53 16.23 -42.52
C TRP A 124 -24.08 15.15 -41.53
N LYS A 125 -23.07 14.38 -41.93
CA LYS A 125 -22.38 13.42 -41.07
C LYS A 125 -20.88 13.47 -41.29
N VAL A 126 -20.13 13.25 -40.21
CA VAL A 126 -18.67 13.06 -40.29
C VAL A 126 -18.39 11.71 -40.96
N GLN A 127 -17.60 11.71 -42.03
CA GLN A 127 -17.18 10.48 -42.69
C GLN A 127 -16.23 9.72 -41.76
N TRP A 128 -16.70 8.60 -41.20
CA TRP A 128 -15.92 7.86 -40.22
C TRP A 128 -14.73 7.15 -40.87
N GLU A 129 -13.54 7.43 -40.33
CA GLU A 129 -12.33 6.66 -40.54
C GLU A 129 -11.49 6.66 -39.25
N PRO A 130 -10.75 5.58 -38.92
CA PRO A 130 -9.88 5.58 -37.73
C PRO A 130 -8.82 6.68 -37.76
N GLY A 131 -8.50 7.22 -38.94
CA GLY A 131 -7.62 8.37 -39.14
C GLY A 131 -8.05 9.65 -38.38
N LEU A 132 -9.33 9.74 -38.00
CA LEU A 132 -9.86 10.82 -37.14
C LEU A 132 -9.38 10.74 -35.69
N VAL A 133 -8.86 9.58 -35.26
CA VAL A 133 -8.31 9.37 -33.91
C VAL A 133 -6.79 9.61 -33.91
N TYR A 134 -6.09 9.07 -34.90
CA TYR A 134 -4.66 9.26 -35.10
C TYR A 134 -4.32 9.13 -36.60
N PRO A 135 -3.38 9.93 -37.15
CA PRO A 135 -3.03 9.86 -38.58
C PRO A 135 -2.64 8.45 -39.03
N ASP A 136 -3.15 8.04 -40.19
CA ASP A 136 -2.89 6.73 -40.83
C ASP A 136 -3.20 5.51 -39.94
N MET A 137 -4.13 5.66 -38.99
CA MET A 137 -4.50 4.60 -38.07
C MET A 137 -5.21 3.45 -38.79
N PRO A 138 -4.71 2.20 -38.72
CA PRO A 138 -5.36 1.06 -39.35
C PRO A 138 -6.72 0.74 -38.72
N ALA A 139 -7.60 0.10 -39.49
CA ALA A 139 -8.87 -0.43 -38.97
C ALA A 139 -8.65 -1.36 -37.76
N ALA A 140 -9.62 -1.38 -36.85
CA ALA A 140 -9.60 -2.13 -35.59
C ALA A 140 -8.39 -1.84 -34.67
N SER A 141 -7.65 -0.75 -34.92
CA SER A 141 -6.59 -0.31 -34.01
C SER A 141 -7.16 0.57 -32.90
N ARG A 142 -6.36 0.80 -31.85
CA ARG A 142 -6.68 1.77 -30.80
C ARG A 142 -5.44 2.48 -30.30
N LEU A 143 -5.62 3.65 -29.71
CA LEU A 143 -4.58 4.24 -28.86
C LEU A 143 -4.66 3.62 -27.47
N GLN A 144 -3.49 3.35 -26.89
CA GLN A 144 -3.36 2.89 -25.52
C GLN A 144 -2.23 3.63 -24.83
N LYS A 145 -2.51 4.16 -23.64
CA LYS A 145 -1.48 4.59 -22.72
C LYS A 145 -1.02 3.41 -21.87
N VAL A 146 0.29 3.24 -21.78
CA VAL A 146 0.93 2.32 -20.85
C VAL A 146 1.88 3.08 -19.93
N ARG A 147 2.05 2.54 -18.73
CA ARG A 147 3.09 2.98 -17.80
C ARG A 147 4.46 2.57 -18.32
N THR A 148 5.45 3.42 -18.10
CA THR A 148 6.86 3.03 -18.20
C THR A 148 7.54 3.17 -16.85
N ASP A 149 8.43 2.25 -16.52
CA ASP A 149 9.22 2.29 -15.31
C ASP A 149 10.69 2.37 -15.68
N ALA A 150 11.44 3.19 -14.95
CA ALA A 150 12.88 3.26 -15.12
C ALA A 150 13.52 1.95 -14.65
N ALA A 151 14.56 1.52 -15.36
CA ALA A 151 15.38 0.37 -14.98
C ALA A 151 16.73 0.86 -14.40
N PRO A 152 17.29 0.20 -13.37
CA PRO A 152 16.69 -0.90 -12.62
C PRO A 152 15.54 -0.45 -11.72
N ALA A 153 14.65 -1.37 -11.34
CA ALA A 153 13.65 -1.09 -10.32
C ALA A 153 14.34 -0.90 -8.96
N PRO A 154 13.81 -0.02 -8.08
CA PRO A 154 14.43 0.21 -6.79
C PRO A 154 14.40 -1.06 -5.94
N THR A 155 15.41 -1.23 -5.11
CA THR A 155 15.46 -2.28 -4.09
C THR A 155 14.91 -1.76 -2.76
N VAL A 156 14.61 -2.66 -1.85
CA VAL A 156 14.37 -2.34 -0.44
C VAL A 156 15.59 -2.81 0.32
N ASP A 157 16.27 -1.90 1.00
CA ASP A 157 17.53 -2.18 1.67
C ASP A 157 17.37 -2.25 3.18
N SER A 158 18.13 -3.16 3.78
CA SER A 158 18.30 -3.24 5.23
C SER A 158 19.07 -2.03 5.78
N ARG A 159 19.08 -1.87 7.11
CA ARG A 159 19.84 -0.80 7.78
C ARG A 159 21.34 -0.83 7.48
N THR A 160 21.86 -1.98 7.06
CA THR A 160 23.27 -2.22 6.71
C THR A 160 23.61 -1.92 5.25
N GLY A 161 22.61 -1.55 4.43
CA GLY A 161 22.76 -1.29 3.00
C GLY A 161 22.72 -2.55 2.13
N LYS A 162 22.53 -3.73 2.72
CA LYS A 162 22.28 -4.97 1.96
C LYS A 162 20.83 -5.02 1.48
N VAL A 163 20.63 -5.50 0.26
CA VAL A 163 19.31 -5.77 -0.33
C VAL A 163 18.52 -6.72 0.57
N PHE A 164 17.32 -6.28 0.93
CA PHE A 164 16.35 -7.04 1.71
C PHE A 164 15.23 -7.59 0.82
N MET A 165 14.73 -6.77 -0.09
CA MET A 165 13.79 -7.18 -1.15
C MET A 165 14.20 -6.58 -2.49
N LYS A 166 13.97 -7.32 -3.57
CA LYS A 166 14.25 -6.87 -4.94
C LYS A 166 13.18 -7.37 -5.90
N MET A 167 13.02 -6.67 -7.02
CA MET A 167 12.14 -7.12 -8.08
C MET A 167 12.76 -8.33 -8.78
N GLU A 168 12.04 -9.45 -8.79
CA GLU A 168 12.38 -10.61 -9.61
C GLU A 168 11.22 -10.97 -10.54
N SER A 169 11.57 -11.68 -11.61
CA SER A 169 10.59 -12.36 -12.46
C SER A 169 9.99 -13.54 -11.69
N VAL A 170 8.67 -13.57 -11.63
CA VAL A 170 7.90 -14.63 -11.00
C VAL A 170 6.83 -15.17 -11.96
N ASN A 171 6.42 -16.40 -11.69
CA ASN A 171 5.46 -17.16 -12.45
C ASN A 171 4.24 -17.37 -11.56
N GLU A 172 3.15 -16.67 -11.87
CA GLU A 172 1.87 -16.85 -11.20
C GLU A 172 1.13 -18.00 -11.87
N ILE A 173 1.04 -19.13 -11.18
CA ILE A 173 0.28 -20.28 -11.67
C ILE A 173 -1.18 -20.06 -11.26
N VAL A 174 -1.99 -19.69 -12.25
CA VAL A 174 -3.40 -19.36 -12.08
C VAL A 174 -4.26 -20.54 -12.54
N PHE A 175 -5.26 -20.88 -11.74
CA PHE A 175 -6.26 -21.89 -12.07
C PHE A 175 -7.61 -21.21 -12.33
N ASP A 176 -8.15 -21.41 -13.53
CA ASP A 176 -9.49 -20.99 -13.94
C ASP A 176 -10.45 -22.18 -13.94
N PRO A 177 -11.39 -22.25 -12.97
CA PRO A 177 -12.37 -23.33 -12.89
C PRO A 177 -13.31 -23.36 -14.10
N LYS A 178 -13.59 -22.23 -14.74
CA LYS A 178 -14.50 -22.17 -15.92
C LYS A 178 -13.84 -22.79 -17.14
N ALA A 179 -12.55 -22.52 -17.34
CA ALA A 179 -11.77 -23.14 -18.41
C ALA A 179 -11.57 -24.64 -18.18
N ALA A 180 -11.43 -25.08 -16.93
CA ALA A 180 -11.33 -26.50 -16.57
C ALA A 180 -12.68 -27.25 -16.72
N GLY A 181 -13.80 -26.57 -16.50
CA GLY A 181 -15.15 -27.13 -16.60
C GLY A 181 -15.33 -28.37 -15.72
N ARG A 182 -15.91 -29.44 -16.29
CA ARG A 182 -16.13 -30.72 -15.57
C ARG A 182 -14.85 -31.40 -15.07
N LYS A 183 -13.68 -30.99 -15.54
CA LYS A 183 -12.38 -31.57 -15.14
C LYS A 183 -11.74 -30.81 -13.98
N SER A 184 -12.43 -29.84 -13.37
CA SER A 184 -11.87 -28.96 -12.33
C SER A 184 -11.15 -29.73 -11.22
N ASP A 185 -11.79 -30.71 -10.59
CA ASP A 185 -11.19 -31.45 -9.46
C ASP A 185 -9.95 -32.25 -9.89
N ALA A 186 -10.00 -32.89 -11.07
CA ALA A 186 -8.86 -33.62 -11.62
C ALA A 186 -7.69 -32.68 -11.99
N ALA A 187 -8.00 -31.50 -12.52
CA ALA A 187 -7.01 -30.47 -12.84
C ALA A 187 -6.37 -29.89 -11.56
N ILE A 188 -7.17 -29.63 -10.51
CA ILE A 188 -6.67 -29.20 -9.19
C ILE A 188 -5.74 -30.26 -8.59
N ALA A 189 -6.12 -31.55 -8.65
CA ALA A 189 -5.28 -32.64 -8.16
C ALA A 189 -3.96 -32.74 -8.93
N SER A 190 -4.02 -32.64 -10.26
CA SER A 190 -2.85 -32.66 -11.14
C SER A 190 -1.93 -31.46 -10.87
N LEU A 191 -2.51 -30.27 -10.66
CA LEU A 191 -1.76 -29.06 -10.35
C LEU A 191 -1.06 -29.16 -9.00
N ALA A 192 -1.76 -29.62 -7.97
CA ALA A 192 -1.16 -29.85 -6.66
C ALA A 192 -0.01 -30.87 -6.71
N GLN A 193 -0.12 -31.92 -7.54
CA GLN A 193 0.95 -32.88 -7.76
C GLN A 193 2.15 -32.26 -8.50
N ALA A 194 1.89 -31.44 -9.53
CA ALA A 194 2.93 -30.77 -10.31
C ALA A 194 3.80 -29.85 -9.45
N ILE A 195 3.18 -29.08 -8.54
CA ILE A 195 3.87 -28.07 -7.71
C ILE A 195 4.44 -28.63 -6.40
N ARG A 196 4.07 -29.85 -6.02
CA ARG A 196 4.45 -30.48 -4.73
C ARG A 196 5.95 -30.39 -4.38
N PRO A 197 6.92 -30.55 -5.32
CA PRO A 197 8.34 -30.47 -4.98
C PRO A 197 8.77 -29.14 -4.34
N ILE A 198 8.12 -28.03 -4.73
CA ILE A 198 8.45 -26.68 -4.24
C ILE A 198 7.41 -26.14 -3.26
N ALA A 199 6.13 -26.47 -3.48
CA ALA A 199 5.02 -25.95 -2.70
C ALA A 199 4.18 -27.09 -2.07
N PRO A 200 4.76 -27.92 -1.19
CA PRO A 200 4.08 -29.09 -0.63
C PRO A 200 2.84 -28.74 0.22
N LEU A 201 2.76 -27.51 0.74
CA LEU A 201 1.63 -27.00 1.51
C LEU A 201 0.45 -26.54 0.62
N VAL A 202 0.67 -26.33 -0.68
CA VAL A 202 -0.39 -25.94 -1.63
C VAL A 202 -1.04 -27.21 -2.18
N THR A 203 -1.86 -27.84 -1.34
CA THR A 203 -2.55 -29.10 -1.69
C THR A 203 -3.79 -28.86 -2.55
N ALA A 204 -4.34 -29.94 -3.13
CA ALA A 204 -5.61 -29.89 -3.87
C ALA A 204 -6.75 -29.30 -3.03
N SER A 205 -6.79 -29.62 -1.72
CA SER A 205 -7.76 -29.05 -0.78
C SER A 205 -7.58 -27.54 -0.61
N VAL A 206 -6.34 -27.06 -0.52
CA VAL A 206 -6.05 -25.61 -0.42
C VAL A 206 -6.45 -24.87 -1.69
N ILE A 207 -6.14 -25.42 -2.86
CA ILE A 207 -6.52 -24.83 -4.15
C ILE A 207 -8.05 -24.82 -4.31
N GLY A 208 -8.72 -25.93 -4.02
CA GLY A 208 -10.18 -26.03 -4.06
C GLY A 208 -10.84 -25.00 -3.16
N LYS A 209 -10.37 -24.87 -1.90
CA LYS A 209 -10.88 -23.86 -0.98
C LYS A 209 -10.73 -22.43 -1.52
N LYS A 210 -9.58 -22.10 -2.13
CA LYS A 210 -9.40 -20.78 -2.78
C LYS A 210 -10.41 -20.55 -3.89
N VAL A 211 -10.69 -21.56 -4.72
CA VAL A 211 -11.67 -21.48 -5.81
C VAL A 211 -13.08 -21.24 -5.26
N ASP A 212 -13.45 -21.95 -4.20
CA ASP A 212 -14.73 -21.80 -3.52
C ASP A 212 -14.90 -20.37 -2.95
N GLU A 213 -13.88 -19.88 -2.23
CA GLU A 213 -13.85 -18.51 -1.69
C GLU A 213 -13.90 -17.44 -2.79
N ALA A 214 -13.33 -17.73 -3.97
CA ALA A 214 -13.34 -16.85 -5.13
C ALA A 214 -14.64 -16.92 -5.96
N ASN A 215 -15.62 -17.74 -5.56
CA ASN A 215 -16.92 -17.91 -6.24
C ASN A 215 -16.77 -18.22 -7.74
N GLY A 216 -15.87 -19.16 -8.08
CA GLY A 216 -15.66 -19.61 -9.46
C GLY A 216 -14.90 -18.61 -10.36
N ARG A 217 -14.23 -17.61 -9.76
CA ARG A 217 -13.25 -16.76 -10.47
C ARG A 217 -11.88 -17.46 -10.52
N PRO A 218 -11.02 -17.12 -11.50
CA PRO A 218 -9.64 -17.62 -11.51
C PRO A 218 -8.90 -17.26 -10.23
N VAL A 219 -8.08 -18.20 -9.74
CA VAL A 219 -7.28 -18.02 -8.51
C VAL A 219 -5.82 -18.32 -8.75
N THR A 220 -4.94 -17.52 -8.15
CA THR A 220 -3.51 -17.82 -8.11
C THR A 220 -3.26 -18.95 -7.11
N ALA A 221 -2.95 -20.14 -7.63
CA ALA A 221 -2.65 -21.32 -6.82
C ALA A 221 -1.35 -21.10 -6.04
N VAL A 222 -0.28 -20.71 -6.77
CA VAL A 222 1.06 -20.45 -6.23
C VAL A 222 1.80 -19.44 -7.11
N VAL A 223 2.76 -18.72 -6.52
CA VAL A 223 3.69 -17.84 -7.23
C VAL A 223 5.10 -18.41 -7.04
N LEU A 224 5.81 -18.67 -8.14
CA LEU A 224 7.10 -19.35 -8.15
C LEU A 224 8.18 -18.50 -8.84
N ARG A 225 9.44 -18.59 -8.37
CA ARG A 225 10.57 -17.99 -9.07
C ARG A 225 10.90 -18.80 -10.33
N ASP A 226 11.60 -18.19 -11.28
CA ASP A 226 12.07 -18.88 -12.50
C ASP A 226 12.93 -20.11 -12.20
N THR A 227 13.68 -20.09 -11.09
CA THR A 227 14.48 -21.24 -10.63
C THR A 227 13.61 -22.38 -10.11
N ASP A 228 12.49 -22.08 -9.45
CA ASP A 228 11.56 -23.08 -8.91
C ASP A 228 10.76 -23.77 -10.02
N MET A 229 10.42 -23.05 -11.09
CA MET A 229 9.70 -23.61 -12.25
C MET A 229 10.44 -24.81 -12.87
N LYS A 230 11.78 -24.83 -12.77
CA LYS A 230 12.63 -25.91 -13.28
C LYS A 230 12.58 -27.19 -12.45
N VAL A 231 12.02 -27.14 -11.25
CA VAL A 231 11.99 -28.24 -10.27
C VAL A 231 10.58 -28.87 -10.17
N LEU A 232 9.62 -28.37 -10.94
CA LEU A 232 8.26 -28.90 -10.97
C LEU A 232 8.23 -30.35 -11.47
N ALA A 233 7.31 -31.14 -10.93
CA ALA A 233 7.15 -32.55 -11.32
C ALA A 233 6.60 -32.69 -12.75
N SER A 234 5.87 -31.68 -13.23
CA SER A 234 5.37 -31.58 -14.59
C SER A 234 5.08 -30.12 -14.94
N ASP A 235 4.99 -29.83 -16.24
CA ASP A 235 4.65 -28.52 -16.77
C ASP A 235 3.18 -28.14 -16.43
N PRO A 236 2.94 -27.07 -15.64
CA PRO A 236 1.60 -26.63 -15.29
C PRO A 236 0.75 -26.19 -16.48
N GLU A 237 1.35 -25.67 -17.56
CA GLU A 237 0.59 -25.17 -18.73
C GLU A 237 -0.12 -26.30 -19.49
N LYS A 238 0.29 -27.55 -19.29
CA LYS A 238 -0.36 -28.73 -19.87
C LYS A 238 -1.64 -29.13 -19.14
N ILE A 239 -1.91 -28.54 -17.97
CA ILE A 239 -3.07 -28.86 -17.14
C ILE A 239 -4.24 -28.00 -17.59
N THR A 240 -5.39 -28.63 -17.87
CA THR A 240 -6.57 -27.91 -18.34
C THR A 240 -7.03 -26.87 -17.31
N GLY A 241 -7.24 -25.64 -17.77
CA GLY A 241 -7.65 -24.52 -16.92
C GLY A 241 -6.51 -23.89 -16.13
N VAL A 242 -5.25 -24.26 -16.39
CA VAL A 242 -4.08 -23.59 -15.80
C VAL A 242 -3.44 -22.65 -16.81
N THR A 243 -3.10 -21.46 -16.35
CA THR A 243 -2.32 -20.47 -17.10
C THR A 243 -1.16 -19.99 -16.24
N VAL A 244 0.02 -19.83 -16.84
CA VAL A 244 1.18 -19.26 -16.15
C VAL A 244 1.36 -17.82 -16.62
N ASN A 245 1.20 -16.88 -15.70
CA ASN A 245 1.43 -15.46 -15.98
C ASN A 245 2.83 -15.07 -15.51
N HIS A 246 3.63 -14.51 -16.40
CA HIS A 246 4.96 -13.99 -16.08
C HIS A 246 4.85 -12.53 -15.63
N THR A 247 5.19 -12.25 -14.38
CA THR A 247 5.08 -10.90 -13.80
C THR A 247 6.34 -10.53 -13.03
N GLY A 248 6.65 -9.24 -12.94
CA GLY A 248 7.70 -8.74 -12.06
C GLY A 248 7.12 -8.49 -10.67
N LYS A 249 7.69 -9.11 -9.63
CA LYS A 249 7.22 -8.95 -8.25
C LYS A 249 8.39 -8.62 -7.32
N LEU A 250 8.13 -7.73 -6.36
CA LEU A 250 9.06 -7.51 -5.25
C LEU A 250 9.06 -8.75 -4.34
N VAL A 251 10.20 -9.39 -4.18
CA VAL A 251 10.38 -10.60 -3.37
C VAL A 251 11.55 -10.43 -2.41
N MET A 252 11.54 -11.19 -1.32
CA MET A 252 12.66 -11.28 -0.39
C MET A 252 13.92 -11.77 -1.11
N ASP A 253 15.08 -11.15 -0.86
CA ASP A 253 16.34 -11.65 -1.43
C ASP A 253 16.65 -13.07 -0.92
N ASP A 254 16.55 -13.26 0.40
CA ASP A 254 16.61 -14.56 1.08
C ASP A 254 15.25 -14.91 1.72
N ARG A 255 14.74 -16.11 1.44
CA ARG A 255 13.44 -16.60 1.97
C ARG A 255 13.42 -16.70 3.50
N ARG A 256 14.56 -16.91 4.14
CA ARG A 256 14.68 -17.00 5.61
C ARG A 256 14.39 -15.66 6.29
N LEU A 257 14.46 -14.55 5.55
CA LEU A 257 14.17 -13.22 6.05
C LEU A 257 12.67 -12.88 6.05
N SER A 258 11.78 -13.86 5.85
CA SER A 258 10.34 -13.65 5.82
C SER A 258 9.85 -12.79 7.00
N SER A 259 8.97 -11.83 6.70
CA SER A 259 8.46 -10.88 7.68
C SER A 259 7.01 -10.52 7.40
N PRO A 260 6.16 -10.34 8.44
CA PRO A 260 4.81 -9.78 8.27
C PRO A 260 4.79 -8.36 7.67
N LEU A 261 5.93 -7.66 7.64
CA LEU A 261 6.08 -6.32 7.07
C LEU A 261 6.12 -6.31 5.54
N GLU A 262 6.25 -7.47 4.87
CA GLU A 262 6.38 -7.59 3.41
C GLU A 262 5.28 -6.84 2.65
N SER A 263 4.03 -6.97 3.11
CA SER A 263 2.89 -6.31 2.46
C SER A 263 2.97 -4.79 2.55
N GLY A 264 3.38 -4.25 3.69
CA GLY A 264 3.56 -2.81 3.88
C GLY A 264 4.71 -2.26 3.04
N LEU A 265 5.84 -2.98 3.00
CA LEU A 265 7.00 -2.64 2.17
C LEU A 265 6.67 -2.66 0.67
N THR A 266 5.93 -3.68 0.21
CA THR A 266 5.49 -3.81 -1.19
C THR A 266 4.56 -2.67 -1.60
N ASN A 267 3.63 -2.29 -0.73
CA ASN A 267 2.74 -1.15 -0.97
C ASN A 267 3.53 0.16 -1.07
N TYR A 268 4.48 0.38 -0.16
CA TYR A 268 5.33 1.57 -0.19
C TYR A 268 6.21 1.62 -1.45
N TRP A 269 6.83 0.49 -1.81
CA TRP A 269 7.62 0.35 -3.04
C TRP A 269 6.80 0.62 -4.31
N THR A 270 5.56 0.12 -4.35
CA THR A 270 4.64 0.39 -5.47
C THR A 270 4.34 1.88 -5.55
N ALA A 271 4.03 2.54 -4.44
CA ALA A 271 3.79 3.99 -4.41
C ALA A 271 5.00 4.81 -4.89
N VAL A 272 6.22 4.40 -4.51
CA VAL A 272 7.47 5.02 -5.01
C VAL A 272 7.60 4.86 -6.52
N ARG A 273 7.35 3.66 -7.06
CA ARG A 273 7.37 3.46 -8.51
C ARG A 273 6.25 4.22 -9.22
N ASP A 274 5.07 4.35 -8.61
CA ASP A 274 3.94 5.07 -9.22
C ASP A 274 4.23 6.57 -9.31
N ALA A 275 4.88 7.12 -8.28
CA ALA A 275 5.31 8.53 -8.26
C ALA A 275 6.43 8.85 -9.25
N THR A 276 7.23 7.84 -9.62
CA THR A 276 8.34 7.95 -10.58
C THR A 276 8.02 7.36 -11.95
N ALA A 277 6.78 6.91 -12.14
CA ALA A 277 6.34 6.28 -13.37
C ALA A 277 6.35 7.29 -14.54
N GLY A 278 6.92 6.85 -15.65
CA GLY A 278 6.71 7.49 -16.93
C GLY A 278 5.44 6.98 -17.61
N TRP A 279 5.19 7.51 -18.80
CA TRP A 279 4.09 7.06 -19.65
C TRP A 279 4.56 6.91 -21.09
N GLN A 280 3.82 6.08 -21.82
CA GLN A 280 3.99 5.90 -23.25
C GLN A 280 2.63 5.71 -23.90
N VAL A 281 2.38 6.39 -25.01
CA VAL A 281 1.25 6.12 -25.88
C VAL A 281 1.69 5.17 -26.98
N GLN A 282 0.88 4.15 -27.22
CA GLN A 282 1.09 3.13 -28.22
C GLN A 282 -0.13 3.06 -29.15
N LEU A 283 0.14 2.80 -30.42
CA LEU A 283 -0.84 2.31 -31.37
C LEU A 283 -0.89 0.79 -31.25
N VAL A 284 -2.04 0.25 -30.88
CA VAL A 284 -2.27 -1.19 -30.74
C VAL A 284 -3.13 -1.65 -31.91
N THR A 285 -2.56 -2.50 -32.75
CA THR A 285 -3.25 -3.15 -33.86
C THR A 285 -3.35 -4.64 -33.57
N PRO A 286 -4.55 -5.26 -33.64
CA PRO A 286 -4.73 -6.69 -33.40
C PRO A 286 -3.75 -7.53 -34.23
N GLY A 287 -3.14 -8.54 -33.59
CA GLY A 287 -2.16 -9.43 -34.24
C GLY A 287 -0.77 -8.83 -34.50
N SER A 288 -0.55 -7.55 -34.18
CA SER A 288 0.74 -6.87 -34.37
C SER A 288 1.35 -6.42 -33.04
N LYS A 289 2.68 -6.26 -33.00
CA LYS A 289 3.35 -5.66 -31.83
C LYS A 289 2.94 -4.19 -31.69
N PRO A 290 2.59 -3.71 -30.49
CA PRO A 290 2.25 -2.29 -30.28
C PRO A 290 3.36 -1.34 -30.76
N LYS A 291 2.99 -0.33 -31.53
CA LYS A 291 3.91 0.70 -32.04
C LYS A 291 3.94 1.87 -31.06
N ARG A 292 5.11 2.24 -30.56
CA ARG A 292 5.31 3.43 -29.71
C ARG A 292 5.08 4.71 -30.53
N LEU A 293 4.23 5.61 -30.04
CA LEU A 293 3.96 6.91 -30.67
C LEU A 293 4.64 8.06 -29.92
N ALA A 294 4.42 8.13 -28.60
CA ALA A 294 5.01 9.13 -27.73
C ALA A 294 5.40 8.47 -26.40
N HIS A 295 6.44 8.99 -25.75
CA HIS A 295 6.83 8.52 -24.44
C HIS A 295 7.50 9.63 -23.63
N GLN A 296 7.37 9.53 -22.33
CA GLN A 296 8.13 10.28 -21.37
C GLN A 296 8.57 9.31 -20.27
N GLN A 297 9.87 9.03 -20.22
CA GLN A 297 10.42 8.17 -19.19
C GLN A 297 10.45 8.95 -17.87
N GLY A 298 9.88 8.37 -16.82
CA GLY A 298 10.02 8.91 -15.47
C GLY A 298 11.43 8.67 -14.93
N PRO A 299 11.87 9.45 -13.92
CA PRO A 299 13.21 9.31 -13.35
C PRO A 299 13.38 7.94 -12.67
N PRO A 300 14.61 7.41 -12.57
CA PRO A 300 14.87 6.24 -11.73
C PRO A 300 14.53 6.56 -10.26
N ALA A 301 13.79 5.67 -9.63
CA ALA A 301 13.54 5.74 -8.20
C ALA A 301 14.80 5.40 -7.42
N ASN A 302 15.02 6.09 -6.32
CA ASN A 302 16.04 5.70 -5.35
C ASN A 302 15.64 4.39 -4.67
N ASP A 303 16.64 3.60 -4.28
CA ASP A 303 16.44 2.47 -3.39
C ASP A 303 15.79 2.93 -2.08
N ILE A 304 15.04 2.03 -1.44
CA ILE A 304 14.22 2.32 -0.27
C ILE A 304 14.98 1.84 0.99
N PRO A 305 15.66 2.74 1.72
CA PRO A 305 16.39 2.35 2.90
C PRO A 305 15.44 2.12 4.09
N THR A 306 15.58 0.97 4.75
CA THR A 306 14.79 0.62 5.94
C THR A 306 15.64 0.57 7.21
N THR A 307 14.97 0.48 8.35
CA THR A 307 15.58 0.21 9.66
C THR A 307 15.78 -1.29 9.93
N ILE A 308 15.29 -2.17 9.06
CA ILE A 308 15.36 -3.63 9.24
C ILE A 308 16.81 -4.08 9.35
N ASP A 309 17.09 -4.89 10.35
CA ASP A 309 18.35 -5.59 10.53
C ASP A 309 18.15 -7.06 10.16
N GLN A 310 18.85 -7.53 9.12
CA GLN A 310 18.70 -8.89 8.62
C GLN A 310 19.05 -9.94 9.68
N ASN A 311 20.05 -9.69 10.53
CA ASN A 311 20.41 -10.62 11.59
C ASN A 311 19.31 -10.65 12.66
N GLN A 312 18.77 -9.49 13.04
CA GLN A 312 17.64 -9.44 13.98
C GLN A 312 16.40 -10.12 13.41
N GLN A 313 16.16 -10.02 12.10
CA GLN A 313 15.03 -10.66 11.43
C GLN A 313 15.16 -12.20 11.47
N LEU A 314 16.35 -12.74 11.20
CA LEU A 314 16.62 -14.18 11.31
C LEU A 314 16.42 -14.68 12.75
N VAL A 315 17.03 -13.99 13.73
CA VAL A 315 16.91 -14.37 15.14
C VAL A 315 15.47 -14.30 15.62
N ALA A 316 14.71 -13.26 15.24
CA ALA A 316 13.30 -13.15 15.58
C ALA A 316 12.49 -14.29 14.95
N GLY A 317 12.77 -14.64 13.69
CA GLY A 317 12.17 -15.79 13.00
C GLY A 317 12.41 -17.11 13.72
N ASP A 318 13.64 -17.39 14.12
CA ASP A 318 14.02 -18.60 14.85
C ASP A 318 13.43 -18.65 16.28
N SER A 319 13.06 -17.49 16.83
CA SER A 319 12.55 -17.38 18.21
C SER A 319 11.06 -17.64 18.30
N VAL A 320 10.26 -17.11 17.37
CA VAL A 320 8.78 -17.22 17.43
C VAL A 320 8.27 -18.62 17.11
N VAL A 321 9.08 -19.45 16.44
CA VAL A 321 8.74 -20.86 16.14
C VAL A 321 9.02 -21.81 17.30
N GLU A 322 9.57 -21.32 18.41
CA GLU A 322 9.83 -22.12 19.61
C GLU A 322 8.55 -22.64 20.29
N VAL A 323 7.43 -21.93 20.09
CA VAL A 323 6.17 -22.18 20.78
C VAL A 323 5.05 -22.54 19.80
N ALA A 324 4.11 -23.37 20.26
CA ALA A 324 2.94 -23.78 19.47
C ALA A 324 1.83 -22.72 19.47
N GLN A 325 1.77 -21.89 20.52
CA GLN A 325 0.88 -20.75 20.66
C GLN A 325 1.08 -19.76 19.51
N SER A 326 0.05 -18.97 19.20
CA SER A 326 0.20 -17.80 18.33
C SER A 326 1.29 -16.91 18.93
N ALA A 327 2.38 -16.67 18.22
CA ALA A 327 3.51 -15.86 18.70
C ALA A 327 4.02 -14.90 17.64
N THR A 328 4.13 -13.62 18.02
CA THR A 328 4.69 -12.54 17.21
C THR A 328 5.72 -11.77 18.02
N MET A 329 6.86 -11.47 17.42
CA MET A 329 7.94 -10.69 18.01
C MET A 329 8.28 -9.49 17.13
N MET A 330 8.52 -8.34 17.77
CA MET A 330 9.11 -7.15 17.17
C MET A 330 10.34 -6.72 17.95
N THR A 331 11.34 -6.20 17.26
CA THR A 331 12.49 -5.55 17.89
C THR A 331 12.66 -4.13 17.37
N PHE A 332 13.15 -3.24 18.23
CA PHE A 332 13.33 -1.83 17.92
C PHE A 332 14.71 -1.36 18.40
N ASP A 333 15.27 -0.40 17.67
CA ASP A 333 16.44 0.35 18.09
C ASP A 333 16.07 1.26 19.26
N ALA A 334 16.69 1.02 20.43
CA ALA A 334 16.25 1.65 21.68
C ALA A 334 16.52 3.16 21.72
N SER A 335 17.38 3.68 20.85
CA SER A 335 17.66 5.11 20.76
C SER A 335 16.71 5.79 19.79
N THR A 336 16.50 5.21 18.61
CA THR A 336 15.82 5.90 17.50
C THR A 336 14.34 5.54 17.37
N GLY A 337 13.91 4.37 17.84
CA GLY A 337 12.58 3.82 17.55
C GLY A 337 12.48 3.13 16.19
N GLY A 338 13.59 2.93 15.48
CA GLY A 338 13.61 2.18 14.23
C GLY A 338 13.22 0.71 14.44
N ILE A 339 12.25 0.22 13.66
CA ILE A 339 11.82 -1.19 13.68
C ILE A 339 12.90 -2.07 13.05
N LEU A 340 13.54 -2.92 13.84
CA LEU A 340 14.67 -3.75 13.41
C LEU A 340 14.23 -5.10 12.84
N ALA A 341 13.18 -5.69 13.40
CA ALA A 341 12.63 -6.93 12.91
C ALA A 341 11.16 -7.08 13.33
N MET A 342 10.42 -7.88 12.54
CA MET A 342 9.13 -8.42 12.94
C MET A 342 9.00 -9.83 12.39
N ALA A 343 8.74 -10.79 13.27
CA ALA A 343 8.55 -12.19 12.91
C ALA A 343 7.31 -12.74 13.61
N GLN A 344 6.68 -13.75 13.02
CA GLN A 344 5.58 -14.48 13.64
C GLN A 344 5.55 -15.92 13.16
N ASN A 345 5.02 -16.82 13.97
CA ASN A 345 4.80 -18.20 13.56
C ASN A 345 3.49 -18.37 12.76
N ASP A 346 3.28 -19.57 12.22
CA ASP A 346 2.10 -19.87 11.40
C ASP A 346 0.78 -19.71 12.17
N ALA A 347 0.77 -19.95 13.49
CA ALA A 347 -0.42 -19.76 14.32
C ALA A 347 -0.80 -18.28 14.41
N ALA A 348 0.17 -17.39 14.65
CA ALA A 348 -0.05 -15.95 14.63
C ALA A 348 -0.44 -15.41 13.26
N ALA A 349 0.14 -15.94 12.19
CA ALA A 349 -0.25 -15.60 10.83
C ALA A 349 -1.72 -15.96 10.54
N ARG A 350 -2.17 -17.15 10.97
CA ARG A 350 -3.58 -17.57 10.85
C ARG A 350 -4.53 -16.70 11.68
N ASN A 351 -4.11 -16.29 12.87
CA ASN A 351 -4.86 -15.39 13.74
C ASN A 351 -4.80 -13.92 13.29
N LYS A 352 -4.07 -13.61 12.21
CA LYS A 352 -3.91 -12.24 11.67
C LYS A 352 -3.35 -11.29 12.73
N VAL A 353 -2.41 -11.76 13.55
CA VAL A 353 -1.70 -10.89 14.47
C VAL A 353 -0.95 -9.83 13.67
N ALA A 354 -1.09 -8.56 14.02
CA ALA A 354 -0.49 -7.46 13.27
C ALA A 354 0.05 -6.36 14.20
N ALA A 355 1.10 -5.68 13.76
CA ALA A 355 1.84 -4.72 14.56
C ALA A 355 0.97 -3.57 15.11
N GLY A 356 0.02 -3.11 14.30
CA GLY A 356 -0.87 -2.00 14.63
C GLY A 356 -2.24 -2.38 15.20
N THR A 357 -2.54 -3.67 15.38
CA THR A 357 -3.77 -4.10 16.06
C THR A 357 -3.62 -3.92 17.56
N SER A 358 -4.65 -3.38 18.24
CA SER A 358 -4.65 -3.28 19.70
C SER A 358 -5.16 -4.57 20.34
N TYR A 359 -4.41 -5.09 21.31
CA TYR A 359 -4.75 -6.27 22.11
C TYR A 359 -4.80 -5.91 23.60
N ALA A 360 -5.53 -6.68 24.40
CA ALA A 360 -5.53 -6.48 25.85
C ALA A 360 -4.09 -6.59 26.40
N ALA A 361 -3.68 -5.59 27.18
CA ALA A 361 -2.35 -5.57 27.78
C ALA A 361 -2.25 -6.47 29.01
N GLY A 362 -3.37 -6.74 29.69
CA GLY A 362 -3.39 -7.51 30.93
C GLY A 362 -2.53 -6.88 32.02
N SER A 363 -1.99 -7.71 32.91
CA SER A 363 -1.17 -7.25 34.04
C SER A 363 0.20 -6.68 33.66
N THR A 364 0.60 -6.77 32.37
CA THR A 364 1.92 -6.33 31.90
C THR A 364 2.17 -4.84 32.17
N LEU A 365 1.12 -4.01 32.10
CA LEU A 365 1.23 -2.56 32.32
C LEU A 365 0.90 -2.13 33.75
N ASP A 366 0.62 -3.05 34.68
CA ASP A 366 0.32 -2.71 36.08
C ASP A 366 1.43 -1.87 36.74
N PRO A 367 2.74 -2.16 36.54
CA PRO A 367 3.80 -1.30 37.08
C PRO A 367 3.79 0.11 36.49
N VAL A 368 3.35 0.26 35.23
CA VAL A 368 3.23 1.56 34.54
C VAL A 368 2.09 2.36 35.13
N PHE A 369 0.91 1.75 35.26
CA PHE A 369 -0.25 2.42 35.86
C PHE A 369 0.03 2.79 37.32
N GLY A 370 0.69 1.90 38.09
CA GLY A 370 1.09 2.21 39.46
C GLY A 370 2.08 3.39 39.56
N ALA A 371 3.03 3.51 38.63
CA ALA A 371 3.97 4.64 38.60
C ALA A 371 3.27 5.95 38.22
N ILE A 372 2.34 5.91 37.25
CA ILE A 372 1.54 7.07 36.86
C ILE A 372 0.61 7.50 38.00
N ASP A 373 -0.09 6.56 38.64
CA ASP A 373 -0.99 6.81 39.77
C ASP A 373 -0.26 7.49 40.94
N ARG A 374 0.96 7.04 41.27
CA ARG A 374 1.82 7.73 42.26
C ARG A 374 2.20 9.14 41.82
N ALA A 375 2.53 9.35 40.55
CA ALA A 375 2.94 10.65 40.03
C ALA A 375 1.80 11.66 39.90
N THR A 376 0.56 11.21 39.74
CA THR A 376 -0.64 12.07 39.70
C THR A 376 -1.31 12.22 41.07
N GLY A 377 -0.86 11.48 42.09
CA GLY A 377 -1.49 11.45 43.41
C GLY A 377 -2.88 10.82 43.37
N GLY A 378 -3.08 9.79 42.56
CA GLY A 378 -4.36 9.08 42.39
C GLY A 378 -5.39 9.81 41.53
N LYS A 379 -5.02 10.93 40.90
CA LYS A 379 -5.91 11.70 40.03
C LYS A 379 -5.86 11.17 38.60
N SER A 380 -7.02 11.08 37.96
CA SER A 380 -7.14 10.77 36.53
C SER A 380 -6.64 11.91 35.64
N ASP A 381 -6.69 13.15 36.14
CA ASP A 381 -6.31 14.34 35.41
C ASP A 381 -4.82 14.29 35.03
N GLY A 382 -4.53 14.29 33.73
CA GLY A 382 -3.18 14.20 33.17
C GLY A 382 -2.56 12.80 33.16
N ALA A 383 -3.28 11.76 33.61
CA ALA A 383 -2.78 10.38 33.54
C ALA A 383 -2.70 9.88 32.08
N ASP A 384 -3.69 10.24 31.25
CA ASP A 384 -3.68 9.93 29.81
C ASP A 384 -2.53 10.64 29.08
N ASP A 385 -2.24 11.90 29.42
CA ASP A 385 -1.08 12.62 28.88
C ASP A 385 0.24 11.91 29.20
N LEU A 386 0.37 11.40 30.43
CA LEU A 386 1.55 10.62 30.80
C LEU A 386 1.66 9.32 30.01
N LEU A 387 0.55 8.62 29.74
CA LEU A 387 0.56 7.45 28.86
C LEU A 387 1.00 7.82 27.43
N TYR A 388 0.46 8.92 26.87
CA TYR A 388 0.83 9.38 25.53
C TYR A 388 2.30 9.78 25.44
N HIS A 389 2.89 10.31 26.52
CA HIS A 389 4.32 10.59 26.58
C HIS A 389 5.20 9.34 26.53
N PHE A 390 4.66 8.15 26.80
CA PHE A 390 5.31 6.88 26.52
C PHE A 390 4.82 6.23 25.21
N GLY A 391 4.01 6.91 24.41
CA GLY A 391 3.43 6.36 23.18
C GLY A 391 2.33 5.31 23.42
N LEU A 392 1.87 5.15 24.65
CA LEU A 392 0.72 4.30 24.99
C LEU A 392 -0.57 5.07 24.70
N GLY A 393 -1.45 4.51 23.87
CA GLY A 393 -2.71 5.15 23.46
C GLY A 393 -2.60 6.01 22.19
N SER A 394 -1.38 6.34 21.75
CA SER A 394 -1.14 6.99 20.46
C SER A 394 -1.38 6.03 19.28
N LYS A 395 -1.94 6.52 18.18
CA LYS A 395 -2.09 5.77 16.93
C LYS A 395 -0.96 6.09 15.98
N PHE A 396 -0.16 5.08 15.62
CA PHE A 396 0.95 5.19 14.69
C PHE A 396 0.57 4.71 13.29
N THR A 397 0.84 5.53 12.27
CA THR A 397 0.79 5.13 10.86
C THR A 397 2.18 5.30 10.26
N ALA A 398 2.97 4.24 10.33
CA ALA A 398 4.34 4.19 9.84
C ALA A 398 4.37 3.67 8.40
N PRO A 399 4.93 4.42 7.43
CA PRO A 399 5.14 3.92 6.08
C PRO A 399 5.93 2.60 6.09
N GLY A 400 5.52 1.66 5.23
CA GLY A 400 6.12 0.32 5.17
C GLY A 400 5.59 -0.68 6.20
N VAL A 401 4.82 -0.26 7.20
CA VAL A 401 4.17 -1.17 8.16
C VAL A 401 2.73 -1.44 7.73
N SER A 402 2.38 -2.72 7.58
CA SER A 402 1.02 -3.10 7.24
C SER A 402 0.11 -2.93 8.46
N LEU A 403 -0.97 -2.17 8.31
CA LEU A 403 -1.99 -1.97 9.33
C LEU A 403 -3.26 -2.74 8.93
N PRO A 404 -3.95 -3.39 9.88
CA PRO A 404 -5.27 -3.94 9.60
C PRO A 404 -6.18 -2.84 9.06
N ARG A 405 -7.05 -3.21 8.11
CA ARG A 405 -8.11 -2.33 7.63
C ARG A 405 -9.10 -2.09 8.78
N ALA A 406 -8.89 -0.99 9.50
CA ALA A 406 -9.71 -0.40 10.56
C ALA A 406 -10.65 -1.36 11.32
N THR A 407 -10.19 -1.86 12.48
CA THR A 407 -11.11 -2.21 13.57
C THR A 407 -11.18 -1.04 14.53
N THR A 408 -12.31 -0.35 14.50
CA THR A 408 -12.64 0.79 15.37
C THR A 408 -12.91 0.30 16.78
N THR A 409 -11.90 0.27 17.65
CA THR A 409 -12.16 0.21 19.09
C THR A 409 -11.12 1.07 19.79
N GLU A 410 -11.52 2.31 20.10
CA GLU A 410 -10.71 3.21 20.92
C GLU A 410 -10.67 2.68 22.35
N PRO A 411 -9.50 2.73 23.03
CA PRO A 411 -9.40 2.40 24.44
C PRO A 411 -10.32 3.32 25.26
N LYS A 412 -11.23 2.76 26.05
CA LYS A 412 -12.01 3.50 27.06
C LYS A 412 -11.46 3.16 28.44
N VAL A 413 -11.16 4.19 29.23
CA VAL A 413 -10.84 4.06 30.66
C VAL A 413 -12.09 4.45 31.45
N SER A 414 -12.66 3.55 32.25
CA SER A 414 -13.75 3.86 33.19
C SER A 414 -13.18 4.12 34.59
N SER A 415 -13.57 5.21 35.23
CA SER A 415 -12.93 5.75 36.43
C SER A 415 -13.57 5.31 37.75
N ALA A 416 -12.75 4.72 38.61
CA ALA A 416 -12.60 5.04 40.04
C ALA A 416 -11.19 4.57 40.46
N GLY A 417 -10.20 5.48 40.40
CA GLY A 417 -8.76 5.18 40.47
C GLY A 417 -8.15 4.86 39.09
N PHE A 418 -6.90 5.32 38.81
CA PHE A 418 -6.26 5.09 37.51
C PHE A 418 -5.57 3.71 37.47
N LYS A 419 -6.38 2.66 37.36
CA LYS A 419 -5.93 1.28 37.06
C LYS A 419 -6.85 0.67 36.00
N PRO A 420 -6.65 1.01 34.72
CA PRO A 420 -7.49 0.46 33.65
C PRO A 420 -7.27 -1.05 33.54
N THR A 421 -8.27 -1.85 33.93
CA THR A 421 -8.21 -3.32 33.85
C THR A 421 -8.31 -3.85 32.43
N ASP A 422 -8.91 -3.08 31.51
CA ASP A 422 -9.14 -3.46 30.12
C ASP A 422 -8.28 -2.66 29.12
N TYR A 423 -7.13 -2.14 29.56
CA TYR A 423 -6.27 -1.36 28.68
C TYR A 423 -5.80 -2.18 27.47
N ARG A 424 -5.84 -1.56 26.29
CA ARG A 424 -5.42 -2.20 25.03
C ARG A 424 -4.24 -1.44 24.42
N ALA A 425 -3.25 -2.20 23.96
CA ALA A 425 -2.07 -1.68 23.30
C ALA A 425 -1.76 -2.48 22.04
N SER A 426 -1.26 -1.81 21.01
CA SER A 426 -0.64 -2.49 19.87
C SER A 426 0.83 -2.81 20.14
N MET A 427 1.43 -3.69 19.33
CA MET A 427 2.88 -3.94 19.43
C MET A 427 3.69 -2.67 19.13
N LEU A 428 3.18 -1.77 18.26
CA LEU A 428 3.79 -0.45 18.04
C LEU A 428 3.73 0.43 19.29
N ASN A 429 2.63 0.39 20.07
CA ASN A 429 2.54 1.10 21.34
C ASN A 429 3.55 0.56 22.36
N MET A 430 3.61 -0.77 22.52
CA MET A 430 4.55 -1.41 23.44
C MET A 430 6.02 -1.15 23.05
N GLY A 431 6.32 -1.10 21.73
CA GLY A 431 7.63 -0.74 21.22
C GLY A 431 7.99 0.72 21.49
N ALA A 432 7.08 1.65 21.21
CA ALA A 432 7.26 3.07 21.52
C ALA A 432 7.49 3.31 23.02
N PHE A 433 6.73 2.60 23.87
CA PHE A 433 6.89 2.61 25.33
C PHE A 433 8.27 2.15 25.77
N GLY A 434 8.74 0.99 25.29
CA GLY A 434 10.08 0.52 25.62
C GLY A 434 11.18 1.45 25.13
N VAL A 435 11.02 2.07 23.95
CA VAL A 435 11.98 3.04 23.40
C VAL A 435 12.00 4.32 24.24
N ALA A 436 10.83 4.82 24.65
CA ALA A 436 10.72 5.99 25.52
C ALA A 436 11.44 5.77 26.86
N LEU A 437 11.27 4.58 27.47
CA LEU A 437 11.99 4.21 28.69
C LEU A 437 13.50 4.05 28.48
N ALA A 438 13.91 3.43 27.38
CA ALA A 438 15.33 3.25 27.09
C ALA A 438 16.04 4.58 26.87
N ARG A 439 15.41 5.51 26.13
CA ARG A 439 15.90 6.88 25.96
C ARG A 439 15.94 7.64 27.28
N ALA A 440 14.88 7.53 28.09
CA ALA A 440 14.86 8.17 29.41
C ALA A 440 15.98 7.66 30.33
N SER A 441 16.33 6.37 30.23
CA SER A 441 17.42 5.76 31.00
C SER A 441 18.80 6.32 30.67
N THR A 442 18.97 6.94 29.49
CA THR A 442 20.20 7.61 29.06
C THR A 442 20.09 9.15 29.12
N GLY A 443 19.02 9.67 29.74
CA GLY A 443 18.79 11.11 29.92
C GLY A 443 18.02 11.80 28.79
N ASN A 444 17.64 11.08 27.74
CA ASN A 444 16.83 11.62 26.64
C ASN A 444 15.33 11.38 26.91
N THR A 445 14.63 12.40 27.37
CA THR A 445 13.21 12.28 27.76
C THR A 445 12.23 12.40 26.60
N ALA A 446 12.67 12.78 25.40
CA ALA A 446 11.76 12.94 24.27
C ALA A 446 11.34 11.57 23.72
N ALA A 447 10.04 11.29 23.73
CA ALA A 447 9.49 10.10 23.07
C ALA A 447 9.53 10.23 21.56
N VAL A 448 9.63 9.09 20.88
CA VAL A 448 9.73 9.02 19.42
C VAL A 448 8.76 8.00 18.86
N ALA A 449 8.21 8.29 17.68
CA ALA A 449 7.33 7.38 16.99
C ALA A 449 8.15 6.24 16.35
N PRO A 450 7.66 4.98 16.38
CA PRO A 450 8.30 3.90 15.64
C PRO A 450 8.30 4.17 14.14
N TYR A 451 9.35 3.78 13.44
CA TYR A 451 9.45 3.96 11.98
C TYR A 451 10.21 2.81 11.29
N LEU A 452 9.84 2.53 10.04
CA LEU A 452 10.44 1.47 9.22
C LEU A 452 11.29 2.02 8.07
N ILE A 453 10.73 2.94 7.29
CA ILE A 453 11.43 3.56 6.15
C ILE A 453 12.25 4.75 6.65
N LYS A 454 13.57 4.77 6.38
CA LYS A 454 14.43 5.91 6.75
C LYS A 454 14.02 7.14 5.94
N GLY A 455 13.87 8.27 6.63
CA GLY A 455 13.45 9.55 6.02
C GLY A 455 11.94 9.70 5.83
N ALA A 456 11.14 8.64 6.02
CA ALA A 456 9.69 8.74 5.99
C ALA A 456 9.13 9.05 7.39
N THR A 457 8.21 10.02 7.47
CA THR A 457 7.61 10.42 8.74
C THR A 457 6.46 9.48 9.13
N THR A 458 6.53 8.92 10.34
CA THR A 458 5.38 8.24 10.95
C THR A 458 4.34 9.25 11.40
N LYS A 459 3.10 9.11 10.93
CA LYS A 459 1.99 9.94 11.39
C LYS A 459 1.52 9.46 12.77
N VAL A 460 1.39 10.39 13.71
CA VAL A 460 0.85 10.17 15.05
C VAL A 460 -0.53 10.84 15.16
N SER A 461 -1.50 10.16 15.75
CA SER A 461 -2.85 10.68 15.99
C SER A 461 -3.45 10.10 17.28
N GLY A 462 -4.57 10.64 17.76
CA GLY A 462 -5.18 10.26 19.05
C GLY A 462 -4.55 11.04 20.21
N GLY A 463 -3.34 10.65 20.62
CA GLY A 463 -2.58 11.32 21.68
C GLY A 463 -1.17 11.73 21.24
N PRO A 464 -0.73 12.98 21.51
CA PRO A 464 0.58 13.48 21.09
C PRO A 464 1.72 12.86 21.90
N LEU A 465 2.84 12.56 21.24
CA LEU A 465 4.06 12.22 21.95
C LEU A 465 4.61 13.46 22.68
N GLY A 466 5.26 13.24 23.82
CA GLY A 466 5.80 14.32 24.65
C GLY A 466 7.10 13.93 25.35
N GLN A 467 7.38 14.62 26.45
CA GLN A 467 8.54 14.34 27.28
C GLN A 467 8.16 13.40 28.42
N VAL A 468 8.90 12.29 28.52
CA VAL A 468 8.84 11.34 29.62
C VAL A 468 9.30 12.01 30.91
N LYS A 469 8.49 11.96 31.95
CA LYS A 469 8.87 12.40 33.29
C LYS A 469 9.94 11.47 33.87
N PRO A 470 11.14 11.97 34.23
CA PRO A 470 12.24 11.12 34.71
C PRO A 470 11.90 10.27 35.93
N GLU A 471 11.11 10.79 36.87
CA GLU A 471 10.65 10.08 38.05
C GLU A 471 9.74 8.90 37.71
N VAL A 472 8.79 9.07 36.79
CA VAL A 472 7.89 8.00 36.34
C VAL A 472 8.69 6.92 35.61
N ALA A 473 9.61 7.32 34.72
CA ALA A 473 10.46 6.37 34.03
C ALA A 473 11.36 5.58 35.00
N ARG A 474 11.93 6.25 36.03
CA ARG A 474 12.79 5.59 37.03
C ARG A 474 12.03 4.50 37.79
N ASP A 475 10.82 4.82 38.25
CA ASP A 475 9.95 3.87 38.95
C ASP A 475 9.61 2.65 38.08
N ILE A 476 9.28 2.87 36.81
CA ILE A 476 8.99 1.79 35.87
C ILE A 476 10.24 0.95 35.61
N LEU A 477 11.38 1.58 35.34
CA LEU A 477 12.65 0.89 35.07
C LEU A 477 13.14 0.09 36.28
N GLN A 478 12.88 0.57 37.51
CA GLN A 478 13.15 -0.19 38.74
C GLN A 478 12.28 -1.44 38.79
N SER A 479 10.97 -1.29 38.58
CA SER A 479 10.03 -2.43 38.54
C SER A 479 10.44 -3.45 37.48
N MET A 480 10.84 -2.99 36.29
CA MET A 480 11.34 -3.85 35.21
C MET A 480 12.63 -4.60 35.59
N THR A 481 13.47 -3.98 36.40
CA THR A 481 14.71 -4.61 36.89
C THR A 481 14.39 -5.68 37.93
N GLU A 482 13.43 -5.43 38.81
CA GLU A 482 12.97 -6.39 39.82
C GLU A 482 12.31 -7.61 39.16
N VAL A 483 11.40 -7.39 38.19
CA VAL A 483 10.77 -8.47 37.41
C VAL A 483 11.80 -9.35 36.70
N ALA A 484 12.84 -8.75 36.11
CA ALA A 484 13.90 -9.48 35.43
C ALA A 484 14.88 -10.19 36.36
N LYS A 485 15.11 -9.68 37.58
CA LYS A 485 16.08 -10.28 38.52
C LYS A 485 15.47 -11.34 39.44
N THR A 486 14.26 -11.10 39.94
CA THR A 486 13.66 -11.92 41.00
C THR A 486 12.19 -12.26 40.74
N GLY A 487 11.59 -11.75 39.67
CA GLY A 487 10.20 -12.01 39.30
C GLY A 487 10.04 -13.00 38.15
N ASP A 488 8.95 -12.85 37.39
CA ASP A 488 8.54 -13.77 36.33
C ASP A 488 9.56 -13.95 35.20
N ALA A 489 10.48 -13.00 35.00
CA ALA A 489 11.53 -13.05 33.99
C ALA A 489 12.89 -13.51 34.55
N SER A 490 12.97 -13.92 35.83
CA SER A 490 14.23 -14.30 36.48
C SER A 490 14.91 -15.54 35.88
N ASP A 491 14.14 -16.42 35.25
CA ASP A 491 14.65 -17.60 34.54
C ASP A 491 15.30 -17.26 33.18
N LEU A 492 15.22 -16.00 32.72
CA LEU A 492 15.83 -15.59 31.46
C LEU A 492 17.35 -15.48 31.60
N THR A 493 18.06 -16.51 31.12
CA THR A 493 19.53 -16.57 31.16
C THR A 493 20.14 -15.95 29.91
N GLY A 494 21.37 -15.42 30.00
CA GLY A 494 22.08 -14.88 28.83
C GLY A 494 21.63 -13.47 28.42
N ALA A 495 20.87 -12.77 29.26
CA ALA A 495 20.44 -11.40 29.02
C ALA A 495 21.01 -10.44 30.08
N PRO A 496 22.34 -10.17 30.07
CA PRO A 496 22.95 -9.30 31.07
C PRO A 496 22.34 -7.89 31.02
N GLY A 497 21.97 -7.37 32.19
CA GLY A 497 21.36 -6.04 32.31
C GLY A 497 19.91 -5.95 31.82
N LEU A 498 19.23 -7.08 31.60
CA LEU A 498 17.83 -7.09 31.19
C LEU A 498 16.94 -6.31 32.17
N ARG A 499 16.06 -5.49 31.61
CA ARG A 499 14.90 -4.90 32.28
C ARG A 499 13.68 -5.34 31.51
N ALA A 500 12.68 -5.95 32.15
CA ALA A 500 11.52 -6.49 31.46
C ALA A 500 10.20 -6.27 32.20
N LEU A 501 9.13 -6.08 31.44
CA LEU A 501 7.76 -6.28 31.91
C LEU A 501 7.23 -7.58 31.31
N VAL A 502 6.53 -8.34 32.14
CA VAL A 502 5.86 -9.59 31.76
C VAL A 502 4.44 -9.51 32.27
N GLY A 503 3.49 -10.08 31.55
CA GLY A 503 2.16 -10.27 32.09
C GLY A 503 1.24 -11.01 31.14
N THR A 504 0.04 -11.26 31.63
CA THR A 504 -1.00 -11.98 30.88
C THR A 504 -2.36 -11.38 31.20
N ASN A 505 -3.37 -11.69 30.38
CA ASN A 505 -4.78 -11.40 30.67
C ASN A 505 -5.54 -12.68 31.09
N GLY A 506 -5.06 -13.35 32.14
CA GLY A 506 -5.55 -14.65 32.61
C GLY A 506 -4.90 -15.86 31.92
N PRO A 507 -5.36 -17.10 32.20
CA PRO A 507 -4.72 -18.33 31.69
C PRO A 507 -4.82 -18.50 30.17
N GLN A 508 -5.79 -17.82 29.56
CA GLN A 508 -6.16 -17.89 28.14
C GLN A 508 -6.02 -16.54 27.41
N GLY A 509 -5.79 -15.46 28.16
CA GLY A 509 -5.64 -14.14 27.56
C GLY A 509 -4.27 -13.96 26.92
N PRO A 510 -4.05 -12.88 26.17
CA PRO A 510 -2.75 -12.62 25.58
C PRO A 510 -1.64 -12.49 26.62
N GLY A 511 -0.47 -13.03 26.28
CA GLY A 511 0.76 -12.92 27.04
C GLY A 511 1.69 -11.91 26.37
N TRP A 512 2.33 -11.07 27.19
CA TRP A 512 3.26 -10.05 26.72
C TRP A 512 4.61 -10.14 27.41
N PHE A 513 5.65 -9.81 26.65
CA PHE A 513 6.97 -9.50 27.17
C PHE A 513 7.47 -8.20 26.50
N VAL A 514 7.89 -7.23 27.32
CA VAL A 514 8.55 -6.00 26.86
C VAL A 514 9.90 -5.88 27.55
N GLY A 515 10.98 -6.07 26.80
CA GLY A 515 12.35 -6.13 27.34
C GLY A 515 13.27 -5.06 26.77
N LEU A 516 14.14 -4.49 27.61
CA LEU A 516 15.21 -3.57 27.24
C LEU A 516 16.55 -4.26 27.51
N GLN A 517 17.34 -4.47 26.46
CA GLN A 517 18.65 -5.12 26.57
C GLN A 517 19.53 -4.75 25.36
N GLY A 518 20.81 -4.48 25.61
CA GLY A 518 21.81 -4.31 24.54
C GLY A 518 21.50 -3.22 23.50
N GLY A 519 20.88 -2.11 23.92
CA GLY A 519 20.47 -1.04 23.00
C GLY A 519 19.26 -1.37 22.13
N LYS A 520 18.50 -2.41 22.49
CA LYS A 520 17.29 -2.86 21.79
C LYS A 520 16.10 -2.92 22.74
N VAL A 521 14.93 -2.75 22.15
CA VAL A 521 13.63 -3.02 22.77
C VAL A 521 13.02 -4.24 22.09
N LEU A 522 12.61 -5.22 22.88
CA LEU A 522 11.97 -6.45 22.43
C LEU A 522 10.50 -6.38 22.85
N VAL A 523 9.59 -6.68 21.93
CA VAL A 523 8.15 -6.81 22.19
C VAL A 523 7.70 -8.16 21.68
N ILE A 524 7.21 -9.01 22.57
CA ILE A 524 6.67 -10.32 22.22
C ILE A 524 5.22 -10.35 22.67
N TYR A 525 4.38 -10.84 21.77
CA TYR A 525 2.95 -11.03 21.96
C TYR A 525 2.59 -12.48 21.66
N CYS A 526 1.84 -13.12 22.55
CA CYS A 526 1.36 -14.49 22.37
C CYS A 526 -0.14 -14.63 22.68
N GLU A 527 -0.85 -15.53 22.00
CA GLU A 527 -2.25 -15.90 22.30
C GLU A 527 -2.42 -17.40 22.51
N GLY A 528 -3.42 -17.77 23.32
CA GLY A 528 -3.77 -19.15 23.65
C GLY A 528 -3.35 -19.56 25.05
N ASP A 529 -3.59 -20.82 25.40
CA ASP A 529 -3.26 -21.41 26.69
C ASP A 529 -1.81 -21.13 27.10
N LYS A 530 -1.63 -20.58 28.30
CA LYS A 530 -0.30 -20.28 28.88
C LYS A 530 0.57 -19.34 28.03
N SER A 531 -0.08 -18.43 27.30
CA SER A 531 0.56 -17.38 26.50
C SER A 531 1.65 -16.58 27.22
N GLY A 532 1.50 -16.28 28.52
CA GLY A 532 2.52 -15.59 29.31
C GLY A 532 3.84 -16.37 29.40
N THR A 533 3.75 -17.69 29.62
CA THR A 533 4.92 -18.59 29.58
C THR A 533 5.49 -18.69 28.17
N ALA A 534 4.63 -18.74 27.15
CA ALA A 534 5.08 -18.78 25.75
C ALA A 534 5.89 -17.53 25.39
N ALA A 535 5.46 -16.34 25.83
CA ALA A 535 6.20 -15.09 25.59
C ALA A 535 7.61 -15.11 26.23
N LEU A 536 7.74 -15.68 27.43
CA LEU A 536 9.04 -15.90 28.09
C LEU A 536 9.92 -16.92 27.34
N GLN A 537 9.33 -18.00 26.84
CA GLN A 537 10.07 -19.01 26.05
C GLN A 537 10.63 -18.42 24.75
N VAL A 538 9.84 -17.60 24.05
CA VAL A 538 10.31 -16.86 22.87
C VAL A 538 11.45 -15.90 23.24
N ALA A 539 11.33 -15.18 24.37
CA ALA A 539 12.39 -14.28 24.85
C ALA A 539 13.69 -15.04 25.17
N GLN A 540 13.58 -16.17 25.88
CA GLN A 540 14.71 -17.04 26.21
C GLN A 540 15.40 -17.54 24.94
N LYS A 541 14.63 -17.99 23.94
CA LYS A 541 15.17 -18.43 22.65
C LYS A 541 15.91 -17.29 21.95
N TYR A 542 15.33 -16.10 21.91
CA TYR A 542 15.95 -14.93 21.32
C TYR A 542 17.32 -14.62 21.94
N PHE A 543 17.43 -14.60 23.28
CA PHE A 543 18.70 -14.30 23.94
C PHE A 543 19.75 -15.39 23.75
N LYS A 544 19.32 -16.66 23.71
CA LYS A 544 20.23 -17.78 23.42
C LYS A 544 20.82 -17.66 22.02
N VAL A 545 19.99 -17.43 21.00
CA VAL A 545 20.43 -17.36 19.60
C VAL A 545 21.20 -16.05 19.32
N SER A 546 20.82 -14.93 19.94
CA SER A 546 21.50 -13.64 19.76
C SER A 546 22.96 -13.63 20.24
N ASN A 547 23.30 -14.50 21.19
CA ASN A 547 24.64 -14.62 21.76
C ASN A 547 25.47 -15.76 21.15
N SER A 548 24.87 -16.54 20.25
CA SER A 548 25.52 -17.60 19.49
C SER A 548 26.08 -17.04 18.19
#